data_AF-W2T1S4-F1
#
_entry.id   AF-W2T1S4-F1
#
_cell.length_a   1.000
_cell.length_b   1.000
_cell.length_c   1.000
_cell.angle_alpha   90.00
_cell.angle_beta   90.00
_cell.angle_gamma   90.00
#
_symmetry.space_group_name_H-M   'P 1'
#
loop_
_entity.id
_entity.type
_entity.pdbx_description
1 polymer ?
#
loop_
_entity_poly.entity_id
_entity_poly.type
_entity_poly.pdbx_seq_one_letter_code
_entity_poly.pdbx_strand_id
1 'polypeptide(L)'
;MDSLLLTLVRMATFSKQDELPSLPVPNLNETLDKYLRSGKGTLPVTKSRGVIWDMYQYHCLFNSCRVPEIPKDRIYRYFKTESEGDCPSHITVLCRGKIWRVEMLEEGQLKTPDELHRMRASLISNSPKNKYNIKSIEESCFCLTLTDNLYETTSKHLHASLMGESRIQWADKCMNVIACKDGRILLQADHSNVDAIVVMLAADDATSRTRKTIWKPQDIPFEVPELLSFDLSSNDIVSIVDAEKNFCKLGKTIRVKSVIFEKYGNNLVKQSKLYTDTVVQIALQLAFLKTHGSFPPIYETASTRKFYHGRTETVRGCTHEMVAFGRSVIEGKSEAVHLLKLKLLSHPPDTD
;
A
#
# COMPACT_ATOMS: atom_id res chain seq x y z
N MET A 1 -21.47 14.27 34.13
CA MET A 1 -22.33 15.48 34.07
C MET A 1 -22.52 15.94 32.61
N ASP A 2 -21.72 15.39 31.70
CA ASP A 2 -21.41 15.89 30.37
C ASP A 2 -22.45 15.53 29.32
N SER A 3 -23.14 14.40 29.47
CA SER A 3 -24.21 13.99 28.56
C SER A 3 -25.37 14.99 28.54
N LEU A 4 -25.80 15.50 29.70
CA LEU A 4 -26.85 16.54 29.76
C LEU A 4 -26.39 17.85 29.12
N LEU A 5 -25.13 18.23 29.34
CA LEU A 5 -24.54 19.44 28.78
C LEU A 5 -24.47 19.37 27.25
N LEU A 6 -24.03 18.24 26.67
CA LEU A 6 -24.04 18.01 25.23
C LEU A 6 -25.45 18.04 24.63
N THR A 7 -26.44 17.47 25.33
CA THR A 7 -27.84 17.50 24.86
C THR A 7 -28.40 18.92 24.85
N LEU A 8 -28.15 19.71 25.90
CA LEU A 8 -28.57 21.12 25.97
C LEU A 8 -27.89 22.01 24.92
N VAL A 9 -26.59 21.84 24.70
CA VAL A 9 -25.83 22.58 23.67
C VAL A 9 -26.34 22.24 22.26
N ARG A 10 -26.63 20.95 21.99
CA ARG A 10 -27.29 20.54 20.72
C ARG A 10 -28.62 21.27 20.52
N MET A 11 -29.53 21.23 21.50
CA MET A 11 -30.85 21.86 21.37
C MET A 11 -30.78 23.37 21.09
N ALA A 12 -29.87 24.10 21.74
CA ALA A 12 -29.67 25.52 21.48
C ALA A 12 -29.18 25.78 20.04
N THR A 13 -28.24 24.97 19.54
CA THR A 13 -27.63 25.15 18.22
C THR A 13 -28.59 24.87 17.06
N PHE A 14 -29.52 23.93 17.23
CA PHE A 14 -30.49 23.57 16.18
C PHE A 14 -31.75 24.45 16.15
N SER A 15 -31.95 25.33 17.14
CA SER A 15 -33.18 26.14 17.29
C SER A 15 -33.50 27.09 16.13
N LYS A 16 -32.54 27.35 15.24
CA LYS A 16 -32.66 28.27 14.08
C LYS A 16 -32.34 27.61 12.74
N GLN A 17 -32.37 26.28 12.65
CA GLN A 17 -32.05 25.54 11.42
C GLN A 17 -32.94 25.96 10.25
N ASP A 18 -34.22 26.23 10.51
CA ASP A 18 -35.23 26.61 9.50
C ASP A 18 -35.15 28.10 9.10
N GLU A 19 -34.29 28.90 9.77
CA GLU A 19 -34.02 30.30 9.44
C GLU A 19 -32.80 30.47 8.50
N LEU A 20 -32.09 29.38 8.18
CA LEU A 20 -30.89 29.45 7.33
C LEU A 20 -31.24 29.67 5.85
N PRO A 21 -30.45 30.48 5.10
CA PRO A 21 -30.69 30.70 3.67
C PRO A 21 -30.69 29.40 2.86
N SER A 22 -31.57 29.30 1.86
CA SER A 22 -31.69 28.17 0.93
C SER A 22 -30.55 28.10 -0.09
N LEU A 23 -29.32 28.05 0.39
CA LEU A 23 -28.11 27.72 -0.36
C LEU A 23 -27.89 26.20 -0.32
N PRO A 24 -27.09 25.61 -1.24
CA PRO A 24 -26.75 24.19 -1.23
C PRO A 24 -25.70 23.86 -0.15
N VAL A 25 -25.98 24.28 1.09
CA VAL A 25 -25.20 23.94 2.29
C VAL A 25 -25.81 22.67 2.88
N PRO A 26 -25.04 21.59 3.10
CA PRO A 26 -25.55 20.37 3.72
C PRO A 26 -26.19 20.68 5.08
N ASN A 27 -27.17 19.86 5.51
CA ASN A 27 -27.88 20.09 6.77
C ASN A 27 -26.87 20.25 7.92
N LEU A 28 -27.14 21.12 8.90
CA LEU A 28 -26.19 21.38 9.98
C LEU A 28 -25.84 20.10 10.76
N ASN A 29 -26.74 19.12 10.85
CA ASN A 29 -26.43 17.78 11.38
C ASN A 29 -25.41 17.04 10.53
N GLU A 30 -25.54 17.03 9.20
CA GLU A 30 -24.57 16.38 8.30
C GLU A 30 -23.21 17.09 8.36
N THR A 31 -23.22 18.43 8.42
CA THR A 31 -22.03 19.26 8.56
C THR A 31 -21.34 19.04 9.90
N LEU A 32 -22.10 18.95 11.00
CA LEU A 32 -21.59 18.68 12.35
C LEU A 32 -21.07 17.24 12.47
N ASP A 33 -21.78 16.24 11.93
CA ASP A 33 -21.29 14.86 11.90
C ASP A 33 -20.06 14.71 10.99
N LYS A 34 -19.96 15.49 9.91
CA LYS A 34 -18.75 15.53 9.06
C LYS A 34 -17.59 16.21 9.78
N TYR A 35 -17.85 17.27 10.55
CA TYR A 35 -16.87 17.94 11.41
C TYR A 35 -16.39 17.03 12.55
N LEU A 36 -17.31 16.39 13.27
CA LEU A 36 -17.01 15.43 14.34
C LEU A 36 -16.26 14.19 13.82
N ARG A 37 -16.61 13.67 12.62
CA ARG A 37 -15.82 12.63 11.95
C ARG A 37 -14.42 13.13 11.57
N SER A 38 -14.30 14.36 11.07
CA SER A 38 -12.98 14.95 10.75
C SER A 38 -12.10 15.17 11.99
N GLY A 39 -12.70 15.41 13.15
CA GLY A 39 -12.00 15.52 14.44
C GLY A 39 -11.67 14.17 15.11
N LYS A 40 -12.31 13.06 14.69
CA LYS A 40 -12.13 11.72 15.31
C LYS A 40 -11.24 10.76 14.51
N GLY A 41 -10.62 11.20 13.41
CA GLY A 41 -9.71 10.36 12.64
C GLY A 41 -10.33 9.08 12.03
N THR A 42 -11.66 8.98 11.98
CA THR A 42 -12.36 7.78 11.52
C THR A 42 -12.28 7.64 10.00
N LEU A 43 -11.69 6.56 9.51
CA LEU A 43 -11.72 6.23 8.08
C LEU A 43 -13.16 5.98 7.61
N PRO A 44 -13.58 6.51 6.44
CA PRO A 44 -14.91 6.26 5.91
C PRO A 44 -15.07 4.78 5.53
N VAL A 45 -16.20 4.17 5.89
CA VAL A 45 -16.54 2.79 5.50
C VAL A 45 -16.56 2.67 3.98
N THR A 46 -15.75 1.77 3.43
CA THR A 46 -15.71 1.49 2.00
C THR A 46 -17.07 0.97 1.55
N LYS A 47 -17.61 1.56 0.47
CA LYS A 47 -18.82 1.07 -0.20
C LYS A 47 -18.59 1.02 -1.70
N SER A 48 -19.07 -0.06 -2.35
CA SER A 48 -19.16 -0.13 -3.81
C SER A 48 -20.58 -0.53 -4.20
N ARG A 49 -21.19 0.22 -5.13
CA ARG A 49 -22.56 0.02 -5.62
C ARG A 49 -23.61 -0.16 -4.51
N GLY A 50 -23.46 0.58 -3.40
CA GLY A 50 -24.35 0.53 -2.23
C GLY A 50 -24.01 -0.55 -1.19
N VAL A 51 -23.19 -1.55 -1.53
CA VAL A 51 -22.77 -2.63 -0.63
C VAL A 51 -21.58 -2.17 0.22
N ILE A 52 -21.64 -2.43 1.52
CA ILE A 52 -20.52 -2.20 2.46
C ILE A 52 -19.44 -3.26 2.22
N TRP A 53 -18.18 -2.84 2.14
CA TRP A 53 -17.04 -3.73 2.00
C TRP A 53 -16.30 -3.86 3.33
N ASP A 54 -15.70 -5.03 3.56
CA ASP A 54 -14.88 -5.36 4.70
C ASP A 54 -13.76 -4.33 4.90
N MET A 55 -13.56 -3.93 6.16
CA MET A 55 -12.59 -2.92 6.59
C MET A 55 -11.46 -3.51 7.45
N TYR A 56 -11.43 -4.84 7.68
CA TYR A 56 -10.46 -5.47 8.59
C TYR A 56 -9.02 -5.19 8.17
N GLN A 57 -8.75 -5.19 6.86
CA GLN A 57 -7.43 -4.88 6.31
C GLN A 57 -6.91 -3.47 6.66
N TYR A 58 -7.75 -2.51 7.05
CA TYR A 58 -7.27 -1.20 7.53
C TYR A 58 -6.64 -1.28 8.92
N HIS A 59 -7.05 -2.24 9.78
CA HIS A 59 -6.37 -2.53 11.05
C HIS A 59 -4.97 -3.14 10.83
N CYS A 60 -4.67 -3.61 9.61
CA CYS A 60 -3.35 -4.11 9.21
C CYS A 60 -2.41 -3.03 8.67
N LEU A 61 -2.87 -1.80 8.40
CA LEU A 61 -2.03 -0.77 7.78
C LEU A 61 -0.96 -0.19 8.72
N PHE A 62 -1.23 -0.20 10.01
CA PHE A 62 -0.38 0.39 11.05
C PHE A 62 0.04 -0.64 12.09
N ASN A 63 1.08 -0.31 12.86
CA ASN A 63 1.48 -1.02 14.08
C ASN A 63 1.56 -2.53 13.90
N SER A 64 2.08 -2.97 12.75
CA SER A 64 2.24 -4.38 12.45
C SER A 64 3.53 -4.64 11.69
N CYS A 65 4.03 -5.87 11.88
CA CYS A 65 5.33 -6.29 11.40
C CYS A 65 5.26 -7.80 11.17
N ARG A 66 5.78 -8.26 10.04
CA ARG A 66 6.19 -9.66 9.93
C ARG A 66 7.42 -9.89 10.82
N VAL A 67 7.50 -11.09 11.37
CA VAL A 67 8.62 -11.56 12.18
C VAL A 67 9.00 -12.95 11.66
N PRO A 68 10.26 -13.16 11.24
CA PRO A 68 10.75 -14.47 10.81
C PRO A 68 10.69 -15.50 11.94
N GLU A 69 9.98 -16.60 11.70
CA GLU A 69 9.74 -17.69 12.66
C GLU A 69 9.80 -19.06 11.95
N ILE A 70 10.35 -20.06 12.64
CA ILE A 70 10.37 -21.45 12.16
C ILE A 70 9.15 -22.19 12.76
N PRO A 71 8.36 -22.95 11.98
CA PRO A 71 8.51 -23.28 10.54
C PRO A 71 7.80 -22.29 9.60
N LYS A 72 7.24 -21.19 10.11
CA LYS A 72 6.51 -20.19 9.32
C LYS A 72 6.48 -18.85 10.06
N ASP A 73 6.79 -17.78 9.34
CA ASP A 73 6.70 -16.39 9.79
C ASP A 73 5.36 -16.06 10.46
N ARG A 74 5.42 -15.11 11.40
CA ARG A 74 4.25 -14.59 12.09
C ARG A 74 4.08 -13.11 11.82
N ILE A 75 2.85 -12.72 11.47
CA ILE A 75 2.46 -11.30 11.43
C ILE A 75 2.00 -10.93 12.83
N TYR A 76 2.77 -10.06 13.49
CA TYR A 76 2.36 -9.43 14.73
C TYR A 76 1.58 -8.16 14.43
N ARG A 77 0.44 -7.98 15.11
CA ARG A 77 -0.41 -6.79 15.02
C ARG A 77 -0.59 -6.20 16.40
N TYR A 78 -0.16 -4.95 16.55
CA TYR A 78 -0.18 -4.17 17.77
C TYR A 78 -1.16 -2.98 17.68
N PHE A 79 -1.73 -2.74 16.49
CA PHE A 79 -2.75 -1.71 16.29
C PHE A 79 -3.99 -1.99 17.15
N LYS A 80 -4.50 -0.94 17.78
CA LYS A 80 -5.77 -0.92 18.51
C LYS A 80 -6.46 0.40 18.28
N THR A 81 -7.79 0.36 18.15
CA THR A 81 -8.64 1.54 18.28
C THR A 81 -8.71 2.01 19.73
N GLU A 82 -9.14 3.25 19.96
CA GLU A 82 -9.37 3.81 21.31
C GLU A 82 -10.28 2.91 22.17
N SER A 83 -11.23 2.20 21.55
CA SER A 83 -12.13 1.23 22.20
C SER A 83 -11.48 -0.12 22.55
N GLU A 84 -10.36 -0.48 21.92
CA GLU A 84 -9.63 -1.73 22.15
C GLU A 84 -8.45 -1.55 23.13
N GLY A 85 -8.07 -0.30 23.44
CA GLY A 85 -7.07 0.09 24.43
C GLY A 85 -5.79 0.66 23.83
N ASP A 86 -4.75 0.79 24.64
CA ASP A 86 -3.51 1.49 24.27
C ASP A 86 -2.85 0.92 23.01
N CYS A 87 -2.58 1.82 22.06
CA CYS A 87 -1.87 1.54 20.80
C CYS A 87 -0.51 2.25 20.80
N PRO A 88 0.59 1.60 20.37
CA PRO A 88 1.88 2.28 20.19
C PRO A 88 1.79 3.39 19.14
N SER A 89 2.58 4.47 19.29
CA SER A 89 2.43 5.71 18.50
C SER A 89 3.70 6.19 17.79
N HIS A 90 4.84 5.54 18.03
CA HIS A 90 6.14 5.89 17.45
C HIS A 90 6.30 5.36 16.02
N ILE A 91 7.29 5.88 15.27
CA ILE A 91 7.64 5.46 13.91
C ILE A 91 9.08 4.98 13.82
N THR A 92 9.45 4.47 12.66
CA THR A 92 10.78 3.94 12.38
C THR A 92 11.46 4.75 11.28
N VAL A 93 12.60 5.36 11.59
CA VAL A 93 13.27 6.31 10.68
C VAL A 93 14.51 5.68 10.05
N LEU A 94 14.79 5.98 8.79
CA LEU A 94 15.89 5.34 8.07
C LEU A 94 16.69 6.38 7.27
N CYS A 95 17.97 6.56 7.63
CA CYS A 95 18.79 7.67 7.14
C CYS A 95 20.29 7.34 7.14
N ARG A 96 20.96 7.48 5.98
CA ARG A 96 22.44 7.43 5.83
C ARG A 96 23.12 6.18 6.42
N GLY A 97 22.46 5.02 6.33
CA GLY A 97 22.96 3.77 6.91
C GLY A 97 22.99 3.75 8.45
N LYS A 98 22.49 4.79 9.11
CA LYS A 98 22.03 4.70 10.49
C LYS A 98 20.60 4.23 10.47
N ILE A 99 20.42 3.15 11.20
CA ILE A 99 19.26 2.31 11.14
C ILE A 99 18.59 2.40 12.51
N TRP A 100 17.46 3.10 12.53
CA TRP A 100 16.42 2.75 13.48
C TRP A 100 15.70 1.55 12.80
N ARG A 101 16.15 0.31 13.11
CA ARG A 101 15.85 -1.06 12.53
C ARG A 101 15.81 -1.25 10.99
N VAL A 102 16.58 -2.23 10.44
CA VAL A 102 16.55 -2.84 9.06
C VAL A 102 17.06 -4.31 9.06
N GLU A 103 16.75 -5.12 8.02
CA GLU A 103 17.16 -6.54 7.79
C GLU A 103 17.14 -6.84 6.24
N MET A 104 17.91 -7.76 5.59
CA MET A 104 17.60 -9.18 5.21
C MET A 104 18.59 -9.72 4.08
N LEU A 105 18.57 -11.04 3.69
CA LEU A 105 19.08 -11.73 2.43
C LEU A 105 20.47 -12.49 2.36
N GLU A 106 20.54 -13.71 1.75
CA GLU A 106 21.72 -14.67 1.67
C GLU A 106 21.66 -15.66 0.50
N GLU A 107 22.83 -16.19 0.11
CA GLU A 107 23.06 -17.23 -0.92
C GLU A 107 22.39 -17.04 -2.29
N GLY A 108 22.05 -15.79 -2.65
CA GLY A 108 21.41 -15.46 -3.93
C GLY A 108 19.94 -15.86 -4.02
N GLN A 109 19.42 -16.51 -2.97
CA GLN A 109 18.02 -16.50 -2.58
C GLN A 109 17.76 -15.25 -1.73
N LEU A 110 16.56 -15.14 -1.15
CA LEU A 110 16.46 -14.47 0.14
C LEU A 110 17.12 -15.37 1.21
N LYS A 111 17.59 -14.79 2.33
CA LYS A 111 17.87 -15.58 3.54
C LYS A 111 16.60 -16.37 3.80
N THR A 112 16.74 -17.67 3.97
CA THR A 112 15.64 -18.51 4.42
C THR A 112 15.03 -17.90 5.69
N PRO A 113 13.72 -18.07 5.94
CA PRO A 113 13.12 -17.69 7.22
C PRO A 113 13.94 -18.17 8.43
N ASP A 114 14.58 -19.33 8.32
CA ASP A 114 15.50 -19.90 9.30
C ASP A 114 16.78 -19.07 9.52
N GLU A 115 17.44 -18.59 8.47
CA GLU A 115 18.63 -17.72 8.58
C GLU A 115 18.27 -16.34 9.13
N LEU A 116 17.14 -15.78 8.66
CA LEU A 116 16.58 -14.54 9.20
C LEU A 116 16.24 -14.67 10.68
N HIS A 117 15.56 -15.76 11.05
CA HIS A 117 15.20 -16.07 12.41
C HIS A 117 16.45 -16.23 13.29
N ARG A 118 17.48 -16.97 12.84
CA ARG A 118 18.74 -17.13 13.57
C ARG A 118 19.49 -15.82 13.76
N MET A 119 19.58 -14.96 12.74
CA MET A 119 20.18 -13.63 12.88
C MET A 119 19.41 -12.74 13.85
N ARG A 120 18.08 -12.66 13.70
CA ARG A 120 17.21 -11.87 14.57
C ARG A 120 17.31 -12.36 16.02
N ALA A 121 17.32 -13.68 16.22
CA ALA A 121 17.52 -14.31 17.52
C ALA A 121 18.90 -13.97 18.11
N SER A 122 19.98 -14.09 17.32
CA SER A 122 21.35 -13.69 17.70
C SER A 122 21.39 -12.23 18.17
N LEU A 123 20.90 -11.29 17.36
CA LEU A 123 20.86 -9.87 17.69
C LEU A 123 20.11 -9.61 19.00
N ILE A 124 18.95 -10.26 19.19
CA ILE A 124 18.14 -10.17 20.42
C ILE A 124 18.85 -10.78 21.64
N SER A 125 19.56 -11.91 21.49
CA SER A 125 20.29 -12.56 22.59
C SER A 125 21.58 -11.83 22.96
N ASN A 126 22.22 -11.17 21.99
CA ASN A 126 23.51 -10.50 22.19
C ASN A 126 23.39 -9.25 23.09
N SER A 127 22.22 -8.63 23.19
CA SER A 127 22.00 -7.47 24.07
C SER A 127 20.53 -7.25 24.44
N PRO A 128 20.20 -7.01 25.73
CA PRO A 128 18.88 -6.53 26.14
C PRO A 128 18.47 -5.22 25.42
N LYS A 129 19.44 -4.38 25.04
CA LYS A 129 19.21 -3.15 24.28
C LYS A 129 18.77 -3.46 22.85
N ASN A 130 19.41 -4.42 22.19
CA ASN A 130 18.97 -4.90 20.87
C ASN A 130 17.54 -5.44 20.94
N LYS A 131 17.19 -6.20 21.98
CA LYS A 131 15.82 -6.70 22.19
C LYS A 131 14.79 -5.57 22.29
N TYR A 132 15.09 -4.52 23.06
CA TYR A 132 14.24 -3.31 23.14
C TYR A 132 14.15 -2.60 21.78
N ASN A 133 15.28 -2.35 21.12
CA ASN A 133 15.32 -1.68 19.82
C ASN A 133 14.51 -2.45 18.76
N ILE A 134 14.69 -3.78 18.65
CA ILE A 134 13.90 -4.61 17.73
C ILE A 134 12.41 -4.45 18.06
N LYS A 135 12.02 -4.69 19.32
CA LYS A 135 10.62 -4.61 19.75
C LYS A 135 9.98 -3.25 19.40
N SER A 136 10.68 -2.15 19.66
CA SER A 136 10.20 -0.79 19.39
C SER A 136 9.66 -0.67 17.95
N ILE A 137 10.45 -0.96 16.93
CA ILE A 137 9.97 -0.85 15.54
C ILE A 137 8.94 -1.92 15.14
N GLU A 138 8.83 -3.02 15.89
CA GLU A 138 7.79 -4.03 15.63
C GLU A 138 6.42 -3.40 15.90
N GLU A 139 6.36 -2.67 17.01
CA GLU A 139 5.21 -1.93 17.52
C GLU A 139 4.94 -0.61 16.78
N SER A 140 5.93 -0.01 16.11
CA SER A 140 5.82 1.32 15.47
C SER A 140 4.70 1.42 14.41
N CYS A 141 4.12 2.60 14.19
CA CYS A 141 3.00 2.79 13.26
C CYS A 141 3.36 2.40 11.82
N PHE A 142 4.48 2.91 11.29
CA PHE A 142 5.03 2.64 9.96
C PHE A 142 6.51 3.07 9.90
N CYS A 143 7.20 2.74 8.81
CA CYS A 143 8.54 3.26 8.52
C CYS A 143 8.48 4.56 7.70
N LEU A 144 9.25 5.58 8.09
CA LEU A 144 9.51 6.79 7.32
C LEU A 144 10.98 6.80 6.90
N THR A 145 11.22 6.53 5.62
CA THR A 145 12.55 6.58 5.02
C THR A 145 12.80 7.97 4.44
N LEU A 146 13.95 8.58 4.74
CA LEU A 146 14.39 9.84 4.15
C LEU A 146 15.60 9.56 3.25
N THR A 147 15.45 9.74 1.93
CA THR A 147 16.53 9.47 0.97
C THR A 147 17.04 10.74 0.28
N ASP A 148 18.36 10.87 0.23
CA ASP A 148 19.07 11.91 -0.53
C ASP A 148 19.00 11.64 -2.07
N ASN A 149 18.46 10.49 -2.49
CA ASN A 149 18.39 10.07 -3.90
C ASN A 149 17.33 10.83 -4.72
N LEU A 150 17.61 10.91 -6.03
CA LEU A 150 16.75 11.51 -7.05
C LEU A 150 16.51 10.49 -8.18
N TYR A 151 15.25 10.29 -8.55
CA TYR A 151 14.87 9.31 -9.58
C TYR A 151 14.40 10.03 -10.85
N GLU A 152 15.34 10.32 -11.75
CA GLU A 152 15.16 11.19 -12.94
C GLU A 152 14.00 10.83 -13.87
N THR A 153 13.54 9.57 -13.87
CA THR A 153 12.44 9.10 -14.73
C THR A 153 11.42 8.33 -13.92
N THR A 154 10.16 8.32 -14.37
CA THR A 154 9.09 7.50 -13.79
C THR A 154 9.46 6.02 -13.72
N SER A 155 10.23 5.50 -14.69
CA SER A 155 10.72 4.12 -14.67
C SER A 155 11.73 3.86 -13.54
N LYS A 156 12.69 4.79 -13.32
CA LYS A 156 13.61 4.73 -12.17
C LYS A 156 12.86 4.88 -10.84
N HIS A 157 11.84 5.73 -10.81
CA HIS A 157 11.03 6.01 -9.62
C HIS A 157 10.18 4.80 -9.22
N LEU A 158 9.52 4.14 -10.18
CA LEU A 158 8.78 2.89 -9.93
C LEU A 158 9.71 1.72 -9.57
N HIS A 159 10.89 1.62 -10.18
CA HIS A 159 11.92 0.64 -9.78
C HIS A 159 12.34 0.84 -8.32
N ALA A 160 12.55 2.09 -7.90
CA ALA A 160 12.83 2.43 -6.51
C ALA A 160 11.64 2.21 -5.57
N SER A 161 10.39 2.43 -6.00
CA SER A 161 9.21 2.08 -5.20
C SER A 161 9.10 0.58 -4.94
N LEU A 162 9.54 -0.25 -5.90
CA LEU A 162 9.52 -1.70 -5.77
C LEU A 162 10.69 -2.19 -4.91
N MET A 163 11.91 -1.75 -5.23
CA MET A 163 13.14 -2.24 -4.59
C MET A 163 13.45 -1.59 -3.25
N GLY A 164 13.16 -0.29 -3.10
CA GLY A 164 13.69 0.55 -2.02
C GLY A 164 15.23 0.63 -2.04
N GLU A 165 15.84 0.66 -0.87
CA GLU A 165 17.28 0.82 -0.68
C GLU A 165 17.81 -0.05 0.47
N SER A 166 18.87 -0.83 0.21
CA SER A 166 19.45 -1.81 1.15
C SER A 166 19.66 -1.30 2.58
N ARG A 167 20.11 -0.06 2.73
CA ARG A 167 20.52 0.52 4.01
C ARG A 167 19.41 1.30 4.73
N ILE A 168 18.26 1.52 4.09
CA ILE A 168 17.22 2.41 4.60
C ILE A 168 15.78 1.87 4.35
N GLN A 169 15.54 0.57 4.55
CA GLN A 169 14.17 -0.02 4.51
C GLN A 169 13.96 -1.14 5.56
N TRP A 170 12.89 -1.14 6.35
CA TRP A 170 12.45 -2.36 7.07
C TRP A 170 11.40 -3.07 6.21
N ALA A 171 11.85 -4.00 5.36
CA ALA A 171 10.99 -4.68 4.38
C ALA A 171 9.85 -5.52 5.01
N ASP A 172 10.00 -5.90 6.29
CA ASP A 172 9.00 -6.63 7.07
C ASP A 172 7.92 -5.73 7.71
N LYS A 173 7.94 -4.42 7.44
CA LYS A 173 6.97 -3.48 8.02
C LYS A 173 5.70 -3.53 7.21
N CYS A 174 4.55 -3.40 7.88
CA CYS A 174 3.25 -3.24 7.23
C CYS A 174 3.26 -2.16 6.14
N MET A 175 3.98 -1.06 6.35
CA MET A 175 4.12 0.04 5.41
C MET A 175 5.45 0.79 5.61
N ASN A 176 6.09 1.17 4.50
CA ASN A 176 7.25 2.07 4.45
C ASN A 176 6.96 3.22 3.47
N VAL A 177 6.96 4.45 3.99
CA VAL A 177 6.80 5.70 3.25
C VAL A 177 8.19 6.28 3.02
N ILE A 178 8.59 6.48 1.76
CA ILE A 178 9.91 6.98 1.41
C ILE A 178 9.77 8.40 0.85
N ALA A 179 10.35 9.39 1.53
CA ALA A 179 10.45 10.75 1.03
C ALA A 179 11.80 10.96 0.32
N CYS A 180 11.73 11.27 -0.97
CA CYS A 180 12.88 11.66 -1.79
C CYS A 180 13.29 13.11 -1.54
N LYS A 181 14.54 13.44 -1.85
CA LYS A 181 15.10 14.79 -1.71
C LYS A 181 14.35 15.88 -2.48
N ASP A 182 13.65 15.54 -3.55
CA ASP A 182 12.80 16.44 -4.33
C ASP A 182 11.34 16.50 -3.87
N GLY A 183 11.02 15.90 -2.71
CA GLY A 183 9.68 15.89 -2.12
C GLY A 183 8.72 14.86 -2.72
N ARG A 184 9.16 14.04 -3.69
CA ARG A 184 8.35 12.90 -4.16
C ARG A 184 8.27 11.81 -3.09
N ILE A 185 7.13 11.14 -3.02
CA ILE A 185 6.87 10.05 -2.08
C ILE A 185 6.77 8.72 -2.83
N LEU A 186 7.47 7.70 -2.34
CA LEU A 186 7.27 6.29 -2.72
C LEU A 186 6.60 5.54 -1.57
N LEU A 187 5.97 4.41 -1.89
CA LEU A 187 5.26 3.58 -0.92
C LEU A 187 5.57 2.10 -1.15
N GLN A 188 5.87 1.40 -0.06
CA GLN A 188 6.03 -0.05 0.02
C GLN A 188 5.13 -0.58 1.15
N ALA A 189 4.65 -1.81 1.02
CA ALA A 189 3.85 -2.50 2.04
C ALA A 189 4.07 -4.01 1.98
N ASP A 190 4.05 -4.69 3.13
CA ASP A 190 4.08 -6.15 3.16
C ASP A 190 2.73 -6.74 2.72
N HIS A 191 2.76 -7.36 1.54
CA HIS A 191 1.58 -7.92 0.89
C HIS A 191 1.00 -9.15 1.63
N SER A 192 1.76 -9.76 2.56
CA SER A 192 1.25 -10.81 3.45
C SER A 192 0.09 -10.29 4.32
N ASN A 193 0.16 -9.01 4.70
CA ASN A 193 -0.69 -8.39 5.71
C ASN A 193 -1.90 -7.64 5.11
N VAL A 194 -1.75 -7.08 3.91
CA VAL A 194 -2.73 -6.18 3.26
C VAL A 194 -2.72 -6.30 1.73
N ASP A 195 -3.86 -6.07 1.09
CA ASP A 195 -3.99 -5.97 -0.37
C ASP A 195 -3.74 -4.54 -0.87
N ALA A 196 -3.11 -4.40 -2.04
CA ALA A 196 -2.69 -3.11 -2.59
C ALA A 196 -3.80 -2.05 -2.66
N ILE A 197 -5.06 -2.43 -2.92
CA ILE A 197 -6.19 -1.50 -2.97
C ILE A 197 -6.43 -0.77 -1.65
N VAL A 198 -6.18 -1.41 -0.50
CA VAL A 198 -6.37 -0.81 0.83
C VAL A 198 -5.25 0.19 1.12
N VAL A 199 -4.02 -0.14 0.72
CA VAL A 199 -2.84 0.75 0.80
C VAL A 199 -3.03 1.97 -0.10
N MET A 200 -3.51 1.79 -1.34
CA MET A 200 -3.80 2.88 -2.28
C MET A 200 -4.90 3.80 -1.75
N LEU A 201 -6.02 3.27 -1.25
CA LEU A 201 -7.10 4.09 -0.70
C LEU A 201 -6.66 4.91 0.52
N ALA A 202 -5.78 4.36 1.37
CA ALA A 202 -5.20 5.10 2.49
C ALA A 202 -4.22 6.19 2.02
N ALA A 203 -3.43 5.93 0.97
CA ALA A 203 -2.53 6.91 0.37
C ALA A 203 -3.30 8.04 -0.34
N ASP A 204 -4.39 7.74 -1.04
CA ASP A 204 -5.28 8.73 -1.67
C ASP A 204 -5.95 9.63 -0.62
N ASP A 205 -6.47 9.05 0.47
CA ASP A 205 -7.07 9.81 1.56
C ASP A 205 -6.03 10.71 2.27
N ALA A 206 -4.82 10.19 2.56
CA ALA A 206 -3.73 10.99 3.09
C ALA A 206 -3.32 12.13 2.14
N THR A 207 -3.21 11.84 0.84
CA THR A 207 -2.87 12.82 -0.21
C THR A 207 -3.96 13.90 -0.32
N SER A 208 -5.24 13.54 -0.23
CA SER A 208 -6.36 14.47 -0.27
C SER A 208 -6.36 15.49 0.89
N ARG A 209 -5.75 15.09 2.02
CA ARG A 209 -5.60 15.90 3.24
C ARG A 209 -4.29 16.70 3.30
N THR A 210 -3.44 16.61 2.28
CA THR A 210 -2.18 17.38 2.23
C THR A 210 -2.42 18.90 2.21
N ARG A 211 -1.47 19.65 2.78
CA ARG A 211 -1.55 21.11 2.83
C ARG A 211 -1.41 21.68 1.42
N LYS A 212 -2.43 22.43 0.97
CA LYS A 212 -2.41 23.17 -0.30
C LYS A 212 -1.45 24.38 -0.28
N THR A 213 -0.96 24.76 0.89
CA THR A 213 -0.01 25.85 1.10
C THR A 213 1.31 25.30 1.62
N ILE A 214 2.43 25.86 1.13
CA ILE A 214 3.77 25.53 1.64
C ILE A 214 3.82 25.90 3.12
N TRP A 215 4.07 24.90 3.96
CA TRP A 215 4.27 25.10 5.39
C TRP A 215 5.60 25.82 5.62
N LYS A 216 5.59 26.84 6.49
CA LYS A 216 6.79 27.51 6.97
C LYS A 216 7.10 26.98 8.37
N PRO A 217 8.32 26.44 8.62
CA PRO A 217 8.70 26.02 9.96
C PRO A 217 8.70 27.22 10.92
N GLN A 218 8.33 26.95 12.16
CA GLN A 218 8.52 27.86 13.28
C GLN A 218 9.59 27.27 14.18
N ASP A 219 10.45 28.12 14.72
CA ASP A 219 11.46 27.70 15.69
C ASP A 219 10.78 27.56 17.06
N ILE A 220 10.49 26.32 17.44
CA ILE A 220 9.81 25.96 18.68
C ILE A 220 10.60 24.84 19.39
N PRO A 221 10.59 24.77 20.73
CA PRO A 221 11.21 23.67 21.45
C PRO A 221 10.65 22.32 20.99
N PHE A 222 11.52 21.32 20.84
CA PHE A 222 11.18 19.98 20.39
C PHE A 222 11.94 18.92 21.18
N GLU A 223 11.37 17.73 21.29
CA GLU A 223 12.03 16.57 21.88
C GLU A 223 12.99 15.92 20.87
N VAL A 224 14.21 15.61 21.31
CA VAL A 224 15.22 14.95 20.46
C VAL A 224 14.87 13.46 20.32
N PRO A 225 14.70 12.92 19.09
CA PRO A 225 14.39 11.51 18.90
C PRO A 225 15.47 10.54 19.44
N GLU A 226 15.05 9.40 19.99
CA GLU A 226 15.96 8.38 20.54
C GLU A 226 16.83 7.74 19.43
N LEU A 227 18.14 7.62 19.67
CA LEU A 227 19.04 6.86 18.81
C LEU A 227 19.08 5.38 19.20
N LEU A 228 18.38 4.54 18.44
CA LEU A 228 18.37 3.09 18.60
C LEU A 228 19.68 2.49 18.06
N SER A 229 20.74 2.52 18.88
CA SER A 229 22.04 1.93 18.57
C SER A 229 22.03 0.42 18.86
N PHE A 230 22.46 -0.39 17.88
CA PHE A 230 22.59 -1.84 18.04
C PHE A 230 24.02 -2.23 18.45
N ASP A 231 24.10 -3.19 19.38
CA ASP A 231 25.35 -3.84 19.78
C ASP A 231 25.60 -5.00 18.79
N LEU A 232 26.65 -4.89 17.97
CA LEU A 232 26.90 -5.80 16.85
C LEU A 232 28.21 -6.58 17.04
N SER A 233 28.16 -7.88 16.78
CA SER A 233 29.35 -8.74 16.69
C SER A 233 30.01 -8.65 15.31
N SER A 234 31.24 -9.15 15.18
CA SER A 234 31.93 -9.26 13.88
C SER A 234 31.11 -10.06 12.85
N ASN A 235 30.37 -11.08 13.28
CA ASN A 235 29.51 -11.90 12.42
C ASN A 235 28.28 -11.12 11.91
N ASP A 236 27.73 -10.23 12.75
CA ASP A 236 26.62 -9.36 12.35
C ASP A 236 27.09 -8.34 11.30
N ILE A 237 28.31 -7.79 11.45
CA ILE A 237 28.91 -6.87 10.47
C ILE A 237 29.13 -7.55 9.11
N VAL A 238 29.64 -8.79 9.08
CA VAL A 238 29.76 -9.58 7.85
C VAL A 238 28.38 -9.79 7.21
N SER A 239 27.40 -10.20 8.02
CA SER A 239 26.02 -10.45 7.58
C SER A 239 25.34 -9.24 6.95
N ILE A 240 25.61 -8.02 7.45
CA ILE A 240 25.11 -6.75 6.91
C ILE A 240 25.75 -6.44 5.54
N VAL A 241 27.06 -6.64 5.42
CA VAL A 241 27.80 -6.37 4.17
C VAL A 241 27.34 -7.31 3.05
N ASP A 242 27.06 -8.57 3.36
CA ASP A 242 26.58 -9.54 2.36
C ASP A 242 25.11 -9.33 1.97
N ALA A 243 24.26 -8.92 2.91
CA ALA A 243 22.89 -8.48 2.63
C ALA A 243 22.84 -7.33 1.60
N GLU A 244 23.71 -6.32 1.74
CA GLU A 244 23.80 -5.20 0.79
C GLU A 244 24.23 -5.68 -0.62
N LYS A 245 25.22 -6.58 -0.72
CA LYS A 245 25.64 -7.14 -2.00
C LYS A 245 24.50 -7.89 -2.69
N ASN A 246 23.76 -8.71 -1.93
CA ASN A 246 22.62 -9.49 -2.43
C ASN A 246 21.49 -8.57 -2.92
N PHE A 247 21.14 -7.54 -2.15
CA PHE A 247 20.19 -6.52 -2.56
C PHE A 247 20.59 -5.84 -3.87
N CYS A 248 21.85 -5.38 -3.97
CA CYS A 248 22.39 -4.75 -5.18
C CYS A 248 22.43 -5.69 -6.39
N LYS A 249 22.56 -7.01 -6.19
CA LYS A 249 22.48 -8.03 -7.24
C LYS A 249 21.03 -8.22 -7.70
N LEU A 250 20.09 -8.37 -6.76
CA LEU A 250 18.66 -8.55 -7.04
C LEU A 250 18.06 -7.32 -7.76
N GLY A 251 18.36 -6.11 -7.31
CA GLY A 251 17.87 -4.88 -7.95
C GLY A 251 18.26 -4.74 -9.43
N LYS A 252 19.37 -5.37 -9.86
CA LYS A 252 19.82 -5.40 -11.27
C LYS A 252 19.06 -6.42 -12.14
N THR A 253 18.38 -7.40 -11.57
CA THR A 253 17.58 -8.37 -12.35
C THR A 253 16.21 -7.81 -12.71
N ILE A 254 15.67 -6.91 -11.88
CA ILE A 254 14.35 -6.30 -12.05
C ILE A 254 14.42 -5.13 -13.03
N ARG A 255 13.62 -5.22 -14.09
CA ARG A 255 13.49 -4.19 -15.14
C ARG A 255 12.10 -3.59 -15.07
N VAL A 256 12.03 -2.27 -14.87
CA VAL A 256 10.76 -1.53 -14.87
C VAL A 256 10.76 -0.54 -16.02
N LYS A 257 9.65 -0.49 -16.77
CA LYS A 257 9.41 0.49 -17.83
C LYS A 257 8.00 1.03 -17.70
N SER A 258 7.88 2.34 -17.49
CA SER A 258 6.62 3.05 -17.58
C SER A 258 6.29 3.37 -19.04
N VAL A 259 5.02 3.19 -19.42
CA VAL A 259 4.46 3.60 -20.72
C VAL A 259 3.22 4.44 -20.43
N ILE A 260 3.15 5.63 -21.02
CA ILE A 260 1.99 6.51 -20.94
C ILE A 260 1.25 6.39 -22.29
N PHE A 261 -0.05 6.13 -22.25
CA PHE A 261 -0.87 6.00 -23.44
C PHE A 261 -1.84 7.18 -23.54
N GLU A 262 -1.52 8.15 -24.38
CA GLU A 262 -2.19 9.46 -24.41
C GLU A 262 -3.35 9.54 -25.42
N LYS A 263 -3.57 8.49 -26.23
CA LYS A 263 -4.56 8.54 -27.33
C LYS A 263 -6.02 8.52 -26.85
N TYR A 264 -6.29 7.84 -25.74
CA TYR A 264 -7.60 7.79 -25.08
C TYR A 264 -7.47 7.31 -23.63
N GLY A 265 -8.54 7.47 -22.86
CA GLY A 265 -8.68 6.91 -21.50
C GLY A 265 -10.12 6.53 -21.18
N ASN A 266 -10.44 6.42 -19.88
CA ASN A 266 -11.72 5.95 -19.34
C ASN A 266 -12.97 6.50 -20.06
N ASN A 267 -12.98 7.77 -20.46
CA ASN A 267 -14.14 8.42 -21.06
C ASN A 267 -14.54 7.76 -22.40
N LEU A 268 -13.59 7.52 -23.31
CA LEU A 268 -13.87 6.92 -24.63
C LEU A 268 -14.29 5.44 -24.50
N VAL A 269 -13.65 4.73 -23.56
CA VAL A 269 -13.95 3.31 -23.31
C VAL A 269 -15.38 3.16 -22.77
N LYS A 270 -15.77 4.01 -21.81
CA LYS A 270 -17.14 4.06 -21.27
C LYS A 270 -18.18 4.49 -22.32
N GLN A 271 -17.87 5.45 -23.19
CA GLN A 271 -18.74 5.83 -24.32
C GLN A 271 -18.98 4.65 -25.27
N SER A 272 -17.96 3.81 -25.46
CA SER A 272 -18.05 2.56 -26.24
C SER A 272 -18.81 1.42 -25.52
N LYS A 273 -19.35 1.68 -24.32
CA LYS A 273 -19.96 0.68 -23.41
C LYS A 273 -19.02 -0.46 -23.03
N LEU A 274 -17.73 -0.16 -22.92
CA LEU A 274 -16.67 -1.09 -22.54
C LEU A 274 -16.11 -0.74 -21.15
N TYR A 275 -15.38 -1.68 -20.57
CA TYR A 275 -14.69 -1.55 -19.29
C TYR A 275 -13.20 -1.39 -19.52
N THR A 276 -12.60 -0.33 -18.96
CA THR A 276 -11.19 0.02 -19.23
C THR A 276 -10.23 -1.06 -18.78
N ASP A 277 -10.51 -1.66 -17.63
CA ASP A 277 -9.74 -2.78 -17.11
C ASP A 277 -9.71 -3.96 -18.11
N THR A 278 -10.88 -4.45 -18.53
CA THR A 278 -10.99 -5.52 -19.54
C THR A 278 -10.27 -5.18 -20.85
N VAL A 279 -10.32 -3.92 -21.29
CA VAL A 279 -9.58 -3.44 -22.48
C VAL A 279 -8.06 -3.50 -22.26
N VAL A 280 -7.57 -3.17 -21.06
CA VAL A 280 -6.16 -3.29 -20.69
C VAL A 280 -5.73 -4.76 -20.63
N GLN A 281 -6.51 -5.65 -20.02
CA GLN A 281 -6.22 -7.09 -19.98
C GLN A 281 -6.12 -7.70 -21.39
N ILE A 282 -7.07 -7.35 -22.27
CA ILE A 282 -7.05 -7.75 -23.67
C ILE A 282 -5.80 -7.20 -24.37
N ALA A 283 -5.43 -5.94 -24.14
CA ALA A 283 -4.24 -5.33 -24.73
C ALA A 283 -2.94 -6.01 -24.25
N LEU A 284 -2.84 -6.40 -22.98
CA LEU A 284 -1.70 -7.13 -22.42
C LEU A 284 -1.56 -8.52 -23.06
N GLN A 285 -2.66 -9.24 -23.24
CA GLN A 285 -2.66 -10.53 -23.96
C GLN A 285 -2.22 -10.39 -25.42
N LEU A 286 -2.76 -9.41 -26.15
CA LEU A 286 -2.38 -9.14 -27.54
C LEU A 286 -0.91 -8.72 -27.65
N ALA A 287 -0.39 -7.93 -26.71
CA ALA A 287 1.01 -7.56 -26.65
C ALA A 287 1.90 -8.79 -26.44
N PHE A 288 1.57 -9.66 -25.48
CA PHE A 288 2.32 -10.88 -25.22
C PHE A 288 2.30 -11.82 -26.44
N LEU A 289 1.12 -12.05 -27.04
CA LEU A 289 0.95 -12.86 -28.25
C LEU A 289 1.83 -12.33 -29.40
N LYS A 290 1.84 -11.02 -29.61
CA LYS A 290 2.65 -10.38 -30.66
C LYS A 290 4.15 -10.48 -30.40
N THR A 291 4.59 -10.46 -29.14
CA THR A 291 6.01 -10.54 -28.77
C THR A 291 6.53 -11.98 -28.67
N HIS A 292 5.69 -12.94 -28.28
CA HIS A 292 6.11 -14.31 -27.92
C HIS A 292 5.42 -15.43 -28.73
N GLY A 293 4.52 -15.10 -29.66
CA GLY A 293 3.85 -16.07 -30.54
C GLY A 293 2.89 -17.04 -29.84
N SER A 294 2.60 -16.83 -28.55
CA SER A 294 1.82 -17.73 -27.70
C SER A 294 0.97 -16.95 -26.69
N PHE A 295 -0.05 -17.60 -26.11
CA PHE A 295 -0.89 -17.02 -25.06
C PHE A 295 -0.39 -17.48 -23.68
N PRO A 296 -0.11 -16.57 -22.73
CA PRO A 296 0.31 -16.94 -21.37
C PRO A 296 -0.92 -17.11 -20.46
N PRO A 297 -0.80 -17.87 -19.36
CA PRO A 297 -1.77 -17.80 -18.27
C PRO A 297 -1.79 -16.37 -17.68
N ILE A 298 -2.99 -15.88 -17.32
CA ILE A 298 -3.17 -14.61 -16.63
C ILE A 298 -3.57 -14.89 -15.17
N TYR A 299 -2.96 -14.14 -14.26
CA TYR A 299 -3.49 -13.90 -12.94
C TYR A 299 -3.96 -12.44 -12.88
N GLU A 300 -5.22 -12.24 -12.53
CA GLU A 300 -5.82 -10.94 -12.27
C GLU A 300 -6.56 -10.98 -10.93
N THR A 301 -6.53 -9.88 -10.18
CA THR A 301 -7.00 -9.80 -8.80
C THR A 301 -8.43 -9.24 -8.74
N ALA A 302 -9.42 -10.09 -8.53
CA ALA A 302 -10.75 -9.64 -8.09
C ALA A 302 -10.77 -9.47 -6.57
N SER A 303 -11.42 -8.44 -6.03
CA SER A 303 -11.51 -8.24 -4.58
C SER A 303 -12.73 -8.97 -3.99
N THR A 304 -12.50 -9.81 -2.97
CA THR A 304 -13.57 -10.53 -2.27
C THR A 304 -14.05 -9.80 -1.01
N ARG A 305 -13.64 -8.54 -0.80
CA ARG A 305 -14.03 -7.69 0.35
C ARG A 305 -15.54 -7.42 0.49
N LYS A 306 -16.39 -7.91 -0.42
CA LYS A 306 -17.85 -8.01 -0.22
C LYS A 306 -18.22 -9.00 0.90
N PHE A 307 -17.29 -9.89 1.29
CA PHE A 307 -17.44 -10.90 2.35
C PHE A 307 -16.54 -10.58 3.56
N TYR A 308 -16.91 -11.10 4.74
CA TYR A 308 -16.14 -10.96 5.99
C TYR A 308 -14.70 -11.45 5.82
N HIS A 309 -13.73 -10.60 6.15
CA HIS A 309 -12.29 -10.80 5.98
C HIS A 309 -11.87 -11.17 4.54
N GLY A 310 -12.66 -10.76 3.54
CA GLY A 310 -12.35 -10.96 2.13
C GLY A 310 -11.00 -10.35 1.73
N ARG A 311 -10.22 -11.14 0.97
CA ARG A 311 -8.97 -10.73 0.32
C ARG A 311 -9.23 -10.63 -1.19
N THR A 312 -8.86 -11.69 -1.91
CA THR A 312 -8.82 -11.74 -3.37
C THR A 312 -9.33 -13.07 -3.93
N GLU A 313 -9.72 -13.07 -5.19
CA GLU A 313 -9.89 -14.25 -6.05
C GLU A 313 -9.14 -14.02 -7.38
N THR A 314 -8.82 -15.08 -8.10
CA THR A 314 -8.10 -15.07 -9.38
C THR A 314 -9.06 -15.02 -10.57
N VAL A 315 -9.11 -13.90 -11.28
CA VAL A 315 -9.70 -13.85 -12.61
C VAL A 315 -8.71 -14.43 -13.62
N ARG A 316 -9.16 -15.39 -14.43
CA ARG A 316 -8.34 -16.10 -15.43
C ARG A 316 -8.69 -15.63 -16.84
N GLY A 317 -8.20 -14.44 -17.21
CA GLY A 317 -8.62 -13.76 -18.45
C GLY A 317 -8.28 -14.46 -19.77
N CYS A 318 -7.32 -15.40 -19.79
CA CYS A 318 -6.96 -16.20 -20.98
C CYS A 318 -7.99 -17.32 -21.24
N THR A 319 -9.19 -16.93 -21.68
CA THR A 319 -10.28 -17.84 -22.04
C THR A 319 -10.23 -18.28 -23.51
N HIS A 320 -11.02 -19.29 -23.90
CA HIS A 320 -11.10 -19.72 -25.29
C HIS A 320 -11.54 -18.59 -26.23
N GLU A 321 -12.45 -17.71 -25.80
CA GLU A 321 -12.85 -16.52 -26.59
C GLU A 321 -11.70 -15.53 -26.76
N MET A 322 -10.86 -15.35 -25.72
CA MET A 322 -9.68 -14.49 -25.80
C MET A 322 -8.65 -15.06 -26.79
N VAL A 323 -8.45 -16.37 -26.80
CA VAL A 323 -7.55 -17.06 -27.74
C VAL A 323 -8.05 -16.93 -29.18
N ALA A 324 -9.35 -17.14 -29.42
CA ALA A 324 -9.97 -17.00 -30.73
C ALA A 324 -9.87 -15.55 -31.24
N PHE A 325 -10.26 -14.58 -30.40
CA PHE A 325 -10.15 -13.15 -30.70
C PHE A 325 -8.69 -12.75 -31.00
N GLY A 326 -7.75 -13.15 -30.16
CA GLY A 326 -6.34 -12.79 -30.32
C GLY A 326 -5.72 -13.29 -31.62
N ARG A 327 -6.02 -14.53 -32.03
CA ARG A 327 -5.59 -15.06 -33.33
C ARG A 327 -6.20 -14.27 -34.49
N SER A 328 -7.51 -14.02 -34.44
CA SER A 328 -8.22 -13.25 -35.46
C SER A 328 -7.67 -11.82 -35.63
N VAL A 329 -7.23 -11.18 -34.55
CA VAL A 329 -6.59 -9.85 -34.60
C VAL A 329 -5.22 -9.90 -35.27
N ILE A 330 -4.37 -10.88 -34.93
CA ILE A 330 -3.03 -11.03 -35.52
C ILE A 330 -3.12 -11.43 -37.01
N GLU A 331 -4.10 -12.24 -37.37
CA GLU A 331 -4.37 -12.68 -38.75
C GLU A 331 -5.11 -11.61 -39.59
N GLY A 332 -5.47 -10.45 -39.00
CA GLY A 332 -6.13 -9.34 -39.70
C GLY A 332 -7.56 -9.64 -40.18
N LYS A 333 -8.24 -10.62 -39.58
CA LYS A 333 -9.56 -11.08 -40.03
C LYS A 333 -10.68 -10.13 -39.58
N SER A 334 -11.68 -9.96 -40.45
CA SER A 334 -12.86 -9.13 -40.19
C SER A 334 -13.75 -9.62 -39.03
N GLU A 335 -13.69 -10.92 -38.70
CA GLU A 335 -14.44 -11.53 -37.59
C GLU A 335 -14.00 -11.05 -36.20
N ALA A 336 -12.84 -10.40 -36.07
CA ALA A 336 -12.28 -9.95 -34.80
C ALA A 336 -13.26 -9.08 -33.98
N VAL A 337 -14.06 -8.23 -34.64
CA VAL A 337 -15.06 -7.37 -33.97
C VAL A 337 -16.21 -8.18 -33.38
N HIS A 338 -16.56 -9.32 -34.00
CA HIS A 338 -17.57 -10.24 -33.46
C HIS A 338 -17.01 -11.04 -32.27
N LEU A 339 -15.79 -11.58 -32.42
CA LEU A 339 -15.12 -12.33 -31.35
C LEU A 339 -14.83 -11.46 -30.11
N LEU A 340 -14.51 -10.18 -30.30
CA LEU A 340 -14.38 -9.21 -29.20
C LEU A 340 -15.67 -9.11 -28.38
N LYS A 341 -16.83 -9.02 -29.04
CA LYS A 341 -18.13 -8.97 -28.36
C LYS A 341 -18.40 -10.24 -27.55
N LEU A 342 -18.06 -11.41 -28.09
CA LEU A 342 -18.18 -12.68 -27.35
C LEU A 342 -17.27 -12.71 -26.10
N LYS A 343 -16.02 -12.26 -26.22
CA LYS A 343 -15.10 -12.15 -25.06
C LYS A 343 -15.60 -11.15 -24.01
N LEU A 344 -16.18 -10.04 -24.43
CA LEU A 344 -16.76 -9.04 -23.50
C LEU A 344 -18.03 -9.55 -22.80
N LEU A 345 -18.79 -10.44 -23.44
CA LEU A 345 -19.94 -11.11 -22.82
C LEU A 345 -19.52 -12.23 -21.87
N SER A 346 -18.38 -12.90 -22.10
CA SER A 346 -17.85 -13.92 -21.19
C SER A 346 -17.13 -13.34 -19.96
N HIS A 347 -16.91 -12.02 -19.91
CA HIS A 347 -16.45 -11.28 -18.72
C HIS A 347 -17.45 -10.15 -18.40
N PRO A 348 -18.63 -10.48 -17.84
CA PRO A 348 -19.61 -9.48 -17.44
C PRO A 348 -19.04 -8.58 -16.34
N PRO A 349 -19.43 -7.29 -16.29
CA PRO A 349 -18.78 -6.25 -15.48
C PRO A 349 -19.07 -6.30 -13.97
N ASP A 350 -19.47 -7.46 -13.46
CA ASP A 350 -19.91 -7.68 -12.09
C ASP A 350 -18.96 -8.60 -11.30
N THR A 351 -17.83 -9.00 -11.91
CA THR A 351 -16.83 -9.88 -11.30
C THR A 351 -15.89 -9.21 -10.28
N ASP A 352 -15.88 -7.88 -10.21
CA ASP A 352 -14.96 -7.08 -9.37
C ASP A 352 -15.70 -6.20 -8.33
#